data_AF-A0A2D5BP01-F1
#
_entry.id   AF-A0A2D5BP01-F1
#
_cell.length_a   1.000
_cell.length_b   1.000
_cell.length_c   1.000
_cell.angle_alpha   90.00
_cell.angle_beta   90.00
_cell.angle_gamma   90.00
#
_symmetry.space_group_name_H-M   'P 1'
#
loop_
_entity.id
_entity.type
_entity.pdbx_description
1 polymer ?
#
loop_
_entity_poly.entity_id
_entity_poly.type
_entity_poly.pdbx_seq_one_letter_code
_entity_poly.pdbx_strand_id
1 'polypeptide(L)'
;MTGRALSSTERRWQAVHILILLVPWIVGAAMDADPQRATLFGVEAPACPSRLVTEYGCPGCGLTRAVVLTVHGELAAGFRVHPGGGAILLLCLLGVLVRGDILSRGRMKPLHARLLRAGQAVFAGAVLAGWVVRFFA
;
A
#
# COMPACT_ATOMS: atom_id res chain seq x y z
N MET A 1 14.23 -8.96 28.08
CA MET A 1 13.98 -8.65 26.65
C MET A 1 14.90 -7.53 26.19
N THR A 2 16.10 -7.88 25.74
CA THR A 2 17.14 -6.94 25.29
C THR A 2 16.85 -6.47 23.86
N GLY A 3 16.49 -5.18 23.70
CA GLY A 3 16.36 -4.56 22.38
C GLY A 3 17.73 -4.13 21.84
N ARG A 4 18.01 -4.42 20.57
CA ARG A 4 19.26 -4.03 19.90
C ARG A 4 19.26 -2.53 19.63
N ALA A 5 20.34 -1.83 19.97
CA ALA A 5 20.50 -0.41 19.62
C ALA A 5 20.71 -0.23 18.11
N LEU A 6 20.14 0.83 17.53
CA LEU A 6 20.27 1.13 16.11
C LEU A 6 21.58 1.86 15.80
N SER A 7 22.31 1.40 14.80
CA SER A 7 23.41 2.14 14.16
C SER A 7 22.89 3.37 13.39
N SER A 8 23.79 4.29 13.03
CA SER A 8 23.46 5.46 12.19
C SER A 8 22.92 5.05 10.82
N THR A 9 23.49 4.00 10.23
CA THR A 9 23.05 3.42 8.95
C THR A 9 21.64 2.83 9.06
N GLU A 10 21.35 2.05 10.11
CA GLU A 10 20.02 1.48 10.32
C GLU A 10 18.94 2.56 10.52
N ARG A 11 19.26 3.67 11.20
CA ARG A 11 18.33 4.82 11.32
C ARG A 11 17.98 5.44 9.97
N ARG A 12 18.98 5.64 9.10
CA ARG A 12 18.76 6.15 7.74
C ARG A 12 17.85 5.22 6.95
N TRP A 13 18.08 3.90 7.04
CA TRP A 13 17.21 2.92 6.39
C TRP A 13 15.79 2.92 6.93
N GLN A 14 15.58 3.10 8.25
CA GLN A 14 14.23 3.23 8.79
C GLN A 14 13.52 4.47 8.24
N ALA A 15 14.20 5.61 8.15
CA ALA A 15 13.64 6.83 7.56
C ALA A 15 13.29 6.63 6.08
N VAL A 16 14.17 6.00 5.28
CA VAL A 16 13.89 5.67 3.87
C VAL A 16 12.66 4.78 3.74
N HIS A 17 12.53 3.74 4.58
CA HIS A 17 11.35 2.88 4.53
C HIS A 17 10.07 3.62 4.92
N ILE A 18 10.13 4.51 5.91
CA ILE A 18 8.98 5.35 6.27
C ILE A 18 8.56 6.20 5.06
N LEU A 19 9.52 6.86 4.40
CA LEU A 19 9.24 7.65 3.20
C LEU A 19 8.60 6.81 2.09
N ILE A 20 9.12 5.60 1.83
CA ILE A 20 8.56 4.68 0.85
C ILE A 20 7.11 4.28 1.20
N LEU A 21 6.83 4.00 2.49
CA LEU A 21 5.48 3.61 2.94
C LEU A 21 4.47 4.76 2.91
N LEU A 22 4.93 6.01 2.86
CA LEU A 22 4.07 7.18 2.68
C LEU A 22 3.71 7.44 1.22
N VAL A 23 4.45 6.89 0.25
CA VAL A 23 4.19 7.11 -1.19
C VAL A 23 2.74 6.77 -1.58
N PRO A 24 2.14 5.63 -1.20
CA PRO A 24 0.76 5.32 -1.57
C PRO A 24 -0.27 6.31 -1.01
N TRP A 25 0.00 6.87 0.17
CA TRP A 25 -0.83 7.90 0.79
C TRP A 25 -0.72 9.23 0.05
N ILE A 26 0.51 9.64 -0.26
CA ILE A 26 0.78 10.89 -0.99
C ILE A 26 0.20 10.82 -2.41
N VAL A 27 0.47 9.72 -3.13
CA VAL A 27 -0.06 9.49 -4.47
C VAL A 27 -1.58 9.40 -4.43
N GLY A 28 -2.15 8.66 -3.47
CA GLY A 28 -3.60 8.54 -3.31
C GLY A 28 -4.29 9.87 -3.02
N ALA A 29 -3.65 10.78 -2.28
CA ALA A 29 -4.16 12.11 -1.98
C ALA A 29 -3.96 13.10 -3.14
N ALA A 30 -2.93 12.90 -3.97
CA ALA A 30 -2.63 13.74 -5.12
C ALA A 30 -3.45 13.36 -6.38
N MET A 31 -4.02 12.16 -6.43
CA MET A 31 -4.86 11.70 -7.54
C MET A 31 -6.34 11.98 -7.25
N ASP A 32 -7.04 12.61 -8.19
CA ASP A 32 -8.47 12.88 -8.06
C ASP A 32 -9.30 11.61 -8.31
N ALA A 33 -10.38 11.44 -7.55
CA ALA A 33 -11.14 10.20 -7.47
C ALA A 33 -12.39 10.25 -8.36
N ASP A 34 -12.26 10.02 -9.67
CA ASP A 34 -13.43 9.67 -10.49
C ASP A 34 -13.56 8.12 -10.60
N PRO A 35 -14.68 7.53 -10.12
CA PRO A 35 -14.89 6.08 -10.11
C PRO A 35 -14.90 5.41 -11.49
N GLN A 36 -14.97 6.16 -12.59
CA GLN A 36 -15.04 5.63 -13.96
C GLN A 36 -13.95 6.19 -14.89
N ARG A 37 -13.21 7.22 -14.48
CA ARG A 37 -12.18 7.89 -15.29
C ARG A 37 -10.93 8.18 -14.45
N ALA A 38 -9.79 7.61 -14.81
CA ALA A 38 -8.53 8.04 -14.22
C ALA A 38 -8.04 9.27 -14.99
N THR A 39 -8.32 10.47 -14.51
CA THR A 39 -7.72 11.70 -15.02
C THR A 39 -6.35 11.89 -14.36
N LEU A 40 -5.28 11.94 -15.16
CA LEU A 40 -3.95 12.30 -14.69
C LEU A 40 -3.69 13.74 -15.15
N PHE A 41 -3.57 14.70 -14.22
CA PHE A 41 -3.37 16.12 -14.53
C PHE A 41 -4.43 16.73 -15.47
N GLY A 42 -5.72 16.39 -15.30
CA GLY A 42 -6.80 16.95 -16.12
C GLY A 42 -6.85 16.41 -17.56
N VAL A 43 -6.00 15.45 -17.90
CA VAL A 43 -6.05 14.71 -19.16
C VAL A 43 -6.70 13.36 -18.88
N GLU A 44 -7.77 13.02 -19.62
CA GLU A 44 -8.35 11.68 -19.60
C GLU A 44 -7.25 10.69 -20.01
N ALA A 45 -6.82 9.83 -19.07
CA ALA A 45 -5.86 8.81 -19.43
C ALA A 45 -6.51 7.87 -20.45
N PRO A 46 -5.84 7.55 -21.58
CA PRO A 46 -6.36 6.59 -22.54
C PRO A 46 -6.72 5.29 -21.83
N ALA A 47 -7.77 4.61 -22.31
CA ALA A 47 -8.22 3.32 -21.77
C ALA A 47 -7.00 2.43 -21.51
N CYS A 48 -6.81 2.00 -20.25
CA CYS A 48 -5.58 1.34 -19.83
C CYS A 48 -5.21 0.23 -20.84
N PRO A 49 -4.00 0.23 -21.43
CA PRO A 49 -3.61 -0.76 -22.45
C PRO A 49 -3.81 -2.20 -21.97
N SER A 50 -3.67 -2.45 -20.68
CA SER A 50 -3.97 -3.76 -20.08
C SER A 50 -5.45 -4.18 -20.15
N ARG A 51 -6.40 -3.23 -20.17
CA ARG A 51 -7.83 -3.51 -20.38
C ARG A 51 -8.14 -3.77 -21.87
N LEU A 52 -7.27 -3.29 -22.77
CA LEU A 52 -7.35 -3.51 -24.22
C LEU A 52 -6.66 -4.82 -24.63
N VAL A 53 -5.60 -5.21 -23.94
CA VAL A 53 -4.77 -6.40 -24.25
C VAL A 53 -5.20 -7.62 -23.43
N THR A 54 -5.82 -7.42 -22.27
CA THR A 54 -6.25 -8.49 -21.37
C THR A 54 -7.74 -8.29 -21.06
N GLU A 55 -8.59 -9.25 -21.45
CA GLU A 55 -10.02 -9.25 -21.05
C GLU A 55 -10.17 -9.16 -19.52
N TYR A 56 -9.13 -9.62 -18.80
CA TYR A 56 -8.91 -9.45 -17.37
C TYR A 56 -8.11 -8.16 -17.11
N GLY A 57 -8.78 -7.01 -17.03
CA GLY A 57 -8.15 -5.71 -16.69
C GLY A 57 -7.12 -5.78 -15.52
N CYS A 58 -6.02 -5.04 -15.63
CA CYS A 58 -4.82 -5.14 -14.79
C CYS A 58 -5.09 -5.11 -13.27
N PRO A 59 -4.44 -6.01 -12.50
CA PRO A 59 -4.58 -6.08 -11.04
C PRO A 59 -4.10 -4.81 -10.32
N GLY A 60 -3.18 -4.06 -10.95
CA GLY A 60 -2.68 -2.78 -10.43
C GLY A 60 -3.67 -1.62 -10.58
N CYS A 61 -4.43 -1.54 -11.68
CA CYS A 61 -5.36 -0.42 -11.91
C CYS A 61 -6.54 -0.43 -10.94
N GLY A 62 -7.08 -1.61 -10.61
CA GLY A 62 -8.13 -1.75 -9.59
C GLY A 62 -7.61 -1.41 -8.18
N LEU A 63 -6.36 -1.80 -7.88
CA LEU A 63 -5.73 -1.50 -6.61
C LEU A 63 -5.48 0.01 -6.43
N THR A 64 -4.91 0.68 -7.44
CA THR A 64 -4.67 2.14 -7.39
C THR A 64 -5.97 2.89 -7.20
N ARG A 65 -7.04 2.54 -7.93
CA ARG A 65 -8.36 3.16 -7.75
C ARG A 65 -8.95 2.89 -6.38
N ALA A 66 -8.83 1.67 -5.86
CA ALA A 66 -9.29 1.36 -4.52
C ALA A 66 -8.51 2.15 -3.45
N VAL A 67 -7.20 2.35 -3.62
CA VAL A 67 -6.36 3.21 -2.76
C VAL A 67 -6.84 4.66 -2.81
N VAL A 68 -7.02 5.22 -4.00
CA VAL A 68 -7.51 6.61 -4.18
C VAL A 68 -8.87 6.79 -3.50
N LEU A 69 -9.84 5.92 -3.77
CA LEU A 69 -11.16 5.96 -3.11
C LEU A 69 -11.04 5.85 -1.59
N THR A 70 -10.20 4.94 -1.09
CA THR A 70 -10.01 4.77 0.36
C THR A 70 -9.40 6.02 0.99
N VAL A 71 -8.42 6.66 0.35
CA VAL A 71 -7.81 7.91 0.84
C VAL A 71 -8.82 9.06 0.86
N HIS A 72 -9.74 9.12 -0.10
CA HIS A 72 -10.80 10.12 -0.14
C HIS A 72 -11.96 9.84 0.84
N GLY A 73 -11.86 8.77 1.65
CA GLY A 73 -12.90 8.39 2.62
C GLY A 73 -14.04 7.53 2.03
N GLU A 74 -14.00 7.23 0.74
CA GLU A 74 -14.95 6.38 0.01
C GLU A 74 -14.66 4.89 0.24
N LEU A 75 -14.63 4.47 1.51
CA LEU A 75 -14.22 3.11 1.93
C LEU A 75 -15.07 2.01 1.27
N ALA A 76 -16.40 2.20 1.23
CA ALA A 76 -17.31 1.24 0.64
C ALA A 76 -17.10 1.13 -0.88
N ALA A 77 -16.89 2.27 -1.57
CA ALA A 77 -16.59 2.25 -2.99
C ALA A 77 -15.23 1.60 -3.28
N GLY A 78 -14.21 1.92 -2.47
CA GLY A 78 -12.88 1.29 -2.57
C GLY A 78 -12.92 -0.22 -2.39
N PHE A 79 -13.70 -0.72 -1.41
CA PHE A 79 -13.83 -2.14 -1.15
C PHE A 79 -14.55 -2.90 -2.29
N ARG A 80 -15.57 -2.29 -2.89
CA ARG A 80 -16.24 -2.84 -4.09
C ARG A 80 -15.32 -2.92 -5.31
N VAL A 81 -14.33 -2.02 -5.41
CA VAL A 81 -13.38 -2.00 -6.52
C VAL A 81 -12.28 -3.01 -6.32
N HIS A 82 -11.64 -3.00 -5.16
CA HIS A 82 -10.64 -3.99 -4.80
C HIS A 82 -10.48 -4.02 -3.27
N PRO A 83 -10.81 -5.13 -2.59
CA PRO A 83 -10.70 -5.21 -1.12
C PRO A 83 -9.26 -5.00 -0.62
N GLY A 84 -8.27 -5.30 -1.47
CA GLY A 84 -6.85 -5.07 -1.15
C GLY A 84 -6.42 -3.60 -1.05
N GLY A 85 -7.19 -2.63 -1.56
CA GLY A 85 -6.79 -1.20 -1.52
C GLY A 85 -6.73 -0.66 -0.10
N GLY A 86 -7.79 -0.87 0.68
CA GLY A 86 -7.82 -0.49 2.09
C GLY A 86 -6.84 -1.29 2.94
N ALA A 87 -6.68 -2.58 2.67
CA ALA A 87 -5.73 -3.44 3.39
C ALA A 87 -4.28 -2.95 3.21
N ILE A 88 -3.90 -2.55 2.00
CA ILE A 88 -2.55 -2.04 1.70
C ILE A 88 -2.28 -0.72 2.42
N LEU A 89 -3.24 0.22 2.41
CA LEU A 89 -3.08 1.49 3.13
C LEU A 89 -2.93 1.27 4.64
N LEU A 90 -3.73 0.36 5.21
CA LEU A 90 -3.63 -0.02 6.62
C LEU A 90 -2.27 -0.64 6.96
N LEU A 91 -1.77 -1.56 6.12
CA LEU A 91 -0.45 -2.16 6.32
C LEU A 91 0.68 -1.12 6.20
N CYS A 92 0.59 -0.19 5.26
CA CYS A 92 1.52 0.92 5.13
C CYS A 92 1.51 1.80 6.39
N LEU A 93 0.33 2.15 6.90
CA LEU A 93 0.19 2.95 8.11
C LEU A 93 0.80 2.24 9.33
N LEU A 94 0.46 0.96 9.54
CA LEU A 94 1.03 0.16 10.62
C LEU A 94 2.56 0.05 10.49
N GLY A 95 3.08 -0.12 9.27
CA GLY A 95 4.50 -0.13 8.99
C GLY A 95 5.19 1.18 9.36
N VAL A 96 4.57 2.34 9.06
CA VAL A 96 5.06 3.66 9.46
C VAL A 96 5.07 3.80 10.99
N LEU A 97 4.01 3.40 11.68
CA LEU A 97 3.92 3.49 13.14
C LEU A 97 4.98 2.62 13.84
N VAL A 98 5.14 1.37 13.40
CA VAL A 98 6.15 0.45 13.96
C VAL A 98 7.56 0.99 13.72
N ARG A 99 7.86 1.51 12.53
CA ARG A 99 9.19 2.07 12.22
C ARG A 99 9.44 3.41 12.92
N GLY A 100 8.40 4.21 13.11
CA GLY A 100 8.43 5.44 13.91
C GLY A 100 8.72 5.16 15.39
N ASP A 101 8.13 4.10 15.96
CA ASP A 101 8.46 3.66 17.33
C ASP A 101 9.93 3.19 17.42
N ILE A 102 10.42 2.42 16.45
CA ILE A 102 11.83 2.00 16.37
C ILE A 102 12.76 3.23 16.32
N LEU A 103 12.44 4.23 15.49
CA LEU A 103 13.26 5.42 15.31
C LEU A 103 13.26 6.32 16.56
N SER A 104 12.08 6.58 17.14
CA SER A 104 11.93 7.40 18.34
C SER A 104 12.59 6.77 19.57
N ARG A 105 12.52 5.44 19.72
CA ARG A 105 13.17 4.72 20.83
C ARG A 105 14.65 4.40 20.57
N GLY A 106 15.12 4.53 19.34
CA GLY A 106 16.49 4.21 18.94
C GLY A 106 16.86 2.73 19.11
N ARG A 107 15.88 1.83 19.29
CA ARG A 107 16.08 0.42 19.64
C ARG A 107 15.08 -0.49 18.93
N MET A 108 15.56 -1.64 18.47
CA MET A 108 14.74 -2.67 17.84
C MET A 108 14.53 -3.86 18.79
N LYS A 109 13.31 -4.00 19.31
CA LYS A 109 12.84 -5.20 20.05
C LYS A 109 12.45 -6.34 19.08
N PRO A 110 12.52 -7.62 19.50
CA PRO A 110 12.10 -8.77 18.68
C PRO A 110 10.63 -8.71 18.25
N LEU A 111 9.76 -8.06 19.03
CA LEU A 111 8.37 -7.82 18.66
C LEU A 111 8.25 -7.01 17.36
N HIS A 112 9.06 -5.95 17.19
CA HIS A 112 9.03 -5.17 15.95
C HIS A 112 9.43 -6.00 14.73
N ALA A 113 10.44 -6.87 14.87
CA ALA A 113 10.84 -7.78 13.80
C ALA A 113 9.70 -8.74 13.42
N ARG A 114 8.98 -9.27 14.42
CA ARG A 114 7.80 -10.13 14.18
C ARG A 114 6.67 -9.36 13.51
N LEU A 115 6.34 -8.16 13.98
CA LEU A 115 5.29 -7.33 13.40
C LEU A 115 5.59 -6.95 11.94
N LEU A 116 6.83 -6.54 11.65
CA LEU A 116 7.25 -6.20 10.28
C LEU A 116 7.18 -7.41 9.35
N ARG A 117 7.66 -8.59 9.80
CA ARG A 117 7.58 -9.83 9.01
C ARG A 117 6.14 -10.30 8.80
N ALA A 118 5.30 -10.22 9.84
CA ALA A 118 3.88 -10.55 9.73
C ALA A 118 3.20 -9.61 8.72
N GLY A 119 3.45 -8.30 8.80
CA GLY A 119 2.93 -7.33 7.83
C GLY A 119 3.37 -7.64 6.40
N GLN A 120 4.64 -8.00 6.18
CA GLN A 120 5.16 -8.41 4.87
C GLN A 120 4.50 -9.70 4.36
N ALA A 121 4.30 -10.70 5.23
CA ALA A 121 3.64 -11.94 4.87
C ALA A 121 2.16 -11.71 4.52
N VAL A 122 1.46 -10.87 5.27
CA VAL A 122 0.07 -10.48 4.97
C VAL A 122 0.00 -9.72 3.65
N PHE A 123 0.92 -8.78 3.40
CA PHE A 123 0.97 -8.05 2.13
C PHE A 123 1.20 -8.99 0.95
N ALA A 124 2.22 -9.87 1.04
CA ALA A 124 2.51 -10.85 0.00
C ALA A 124 1.33 -11.80 -0.22
N GLY A 125 0.72 -12.29 0.86
CA GLY A 125 -0.47 -13.14 0.81
C GLY A 125 -1.67 -12.44 0.18
N ALA A 126 -1.91 -11.17 0.49
CA ALA A 126 -3.02 -10.39 -0.09
C ALA A 126 -2.81 -10.13 -1.59
N VAL A 127 -1.57 -9.84 -2.01
CA VAL A 127 -1.23 -9.70 -3.43
C VAL A 127 -1.44 -11.04 -4.14
N LEU A 128 -0.87 -12.13 -3.63
CA LEU A 128 -1.00 -13.46 -4.22
C LEU A 128 -2.46 -13.92 -4.27
N ALA A 129 -3.24 -13.71 -3.21
CA ALA A 129 -4.66 -14.02 -3.18
C ALA A 129 -5.44 -13.19 -4.21
N GLY A 130 -5.12 -11.91 -4.38
CA GLY A 130 -5.71 -11.07 -5.43
C GLY A 130 -5.41 -11.60 -6.83
N TRP A 131 -4.19 -12.09 -7.06
CA TRP A 131 -3.83 -12.76 -8.32
C TRP A 131 -4.58 -14.08 -8.51
N VAL A 132 -4.68 -14.93 -7.48
CA VAL A 132 -5.37 -16.23 -7.54
C VAL A 132 -6.86 -16.03 -7.81
N VAL A 133 -7.56 -15.20 -7.02
CA VAL A 133 -8.99 -14.94 -7.23
C VAL A 133 -9.26 -14.44 -8.64
N ARG A 134 -8.40 -13.58 -9.20
CA ARG A 134 -8.57 -13.03 -10.55
C ARG A 134 -8.22 -14.02 -11.68
N PHE A 135 -7.32 -14.97 -11.43
CA PHE A 135 -6.97 -16.00 -12.41
C PHE A 135 -8.02 -17.12 -12.48
N PHE A 136 -8.74 -17.36 -11.39
CA PHE A 136 -9.71 -18.46 -11.27
C PHE A 136 -11.18 -18.01 -11.27
N ALA A 137 -11.48 -16.71 -11.29
CA ALA A 137 -12.82 -16.13 -11.39
C ALA A 137 -12.95 -15.18 -12.58
#